data_AF-A0A077M8Z5-F1
#
_entry.id   AF-A0A077M8Z5-F1
#
_cell.length_a   1.000
_cell.length_b   1.000
_cell.length_c   1.000
_cell.angle_alpha   90.00
_cell.angle_beta   90.00
_cell.angle_gamma   90.00
#
_symmetry.space_group_name_H-M   'P 1'
#
loop_
_entity.id
_entity.type
_entity.pdbx_description
1 polymer ?
#
loop_
_entity_poly.entity_id
_entity_poly.type
_entity_poly.pdbx_seq_one_letter_code
_entity_poly.pdbx_strand_id
1 'polypeptide(L)' 'MLIEAVTRAQSALNELLCAIPVLRPNIDHSNDQHDAVVAAILAGSPERARAVMEEHCDATAALLRGLIG' A
#
# COMPACT_ATOMS: atom_id res chain seq x y z
N MET A 1 -2.70 -16.56 -10.98
CA MET A 1 -3.95 -16.42 -10.17
C MET A 1 -3.81 -15.25 -9.20
N LEU A 2 -4.90 -14.68 -8.66
CA LEU A 2 -4.84 -13.53 -7.73
C LEU A 2 -3.84 -13.71 -6.57
N ILE A 3 -3.85 -14.89 -5.95
CA ILE A 3 -2.94 -15.24 -4.84
C ILE A 3 -1.48 -15.06 -5.26
N GLU A 4 -1.11 -15.60 -6.43
CA GLU A 4 0.27 -15.50 -6.94
C GLU A 4 0.70 -14.05 -7.18
N ALA A 5 -0.19 -13.23 -7.76
CA ALA A 5 0.08 -11.82 -8.00
C ALA A 5 0.29 -11.05 -6.68
N VAL A 6 -0.57 -11.30 -5.69
CA VAL A 6 -0.46 -10.71 -4.35
C VAL A 6 0.85 -11.15 -3.67
N THR A 7 1.18 -12.44 -3.70
CA THR A 7 2.40 -12.96 -3.07
C THR A 7 3.67 -12.36 -3.71
N ARG A 8 3.72 -12.23 -5.04
CA ARG A 8 4.86 -11.61 -5.72
C ARG A 8 5.00 -10.13 -5.38
N ALA A 9 3.89 -9.39 -5.34
CA ALA A 9 3.90 -7.99 -4.94
C ALA A 9 4.37 -7.81 -3.49
N GLN A 10 3.87 -8.63 -2.56
CA GLN A 10 4.29 -8.60 -1.16
C GLN A 10 5.78 -8.91 -0.97
N SER A 11 6.30 -9.93 -1.67
CA SER A 11 7.72 -10.29 -1.57
C SER A 11 8.64 -9.15 -2.04
N ALA A 12 8.35 -8.56 -3.20
CA ALA A 12 9.13 -7.45 -3.73
C ALA A 12 9.05 -6.21 -2.84
N LEU A 13 7.86 -5.88 -2.33
CA LEU A 13 7.67 -4.75 -1.44
C LEU A 13 8.41 -4.95 -0.10
N ASN A 14 8.39 -6.17 0.44
CA ASN A 14 9.07 -6.49 1.70
C ASN A 14 10.60 -6.26 1.60
N GLU A 15 11.22 -6.67 0.50
CA GLU A 15 12.66 -6.43 0.28
C GLU A 15 12.98 -4.93 0.24
N LEU A 16 12.16 -4.14 -0.46
CA LEU A 16 12.32 -2.69 -0.54
C LEU A 16 12.12 -2.00 0.82
N LEU A 17 11.07 -2.39 1.56
CA LEU A 17 10.76 -1.80 2.87
C LEU A 17 11.80 -2.16 3.94
N CYS A 18 12.45 -3.33 3.86
CA CYS A 18 13.55 -3.70 4.76
C CYS A 18 14.76 -2.76 4.65
N ALA A 19 14.93 -2.06 3.53
CA ALA A 19 16.04 -1.14 3.32
C ALA A 19 15.81 0.27 3.92
N ILE A 20 14.64 0.51 4.54
CA ILE A 20 14.14 1.85 4.86
C ILE A 20 13.92 1.99 6.37
N PRO A 21 14.28 3.13 6.99
CA PRO A 21 13.93 3.40 8.37
C PRO A 21 12.41 3.37 8.59
N VAL A 22 11.95 2.57 9.55
CA VAL A 22 10.53 2.53 9.93
C VAL A 22 10.18 3.81 10.69
N LEU A 23 9.48 4.71 10.01
CA LEU A 23 8.96 5.94 10.60
C LEU A 23 7.52 5.72 11.06
N ARG A 24 7.27 5.85 12.36
CA ARG A 24 5.93 5.65 12.96
C ARG A 24 4.81 6.44 12.24
N PRO A 25 5.00 7.74 11.91
CA PRO A 25 3.96 8.50 11.21
C PRO A 25 3.57 7.91 9.85
N ASN A 26 4.51 7.30 9.13
CA ASN A 26 4.24 6.68 7.84
C ASN A 26 3.41 5.40 8.01
N ILE A 27 3.64 4.66 9.11
CA ILE A 27 2.88 3.45 9.43
C ILE A 27 1.46 3.82 9.83
N ASP A 28 1.29 4.84 10.68
CA ASP A 28 -0.03 5.29 11.11
C ASP A 28 -0.86 5.77 9.90
N HIS A 29 -0.26 6.58 9.01
CA HIS A 29 -0.94 7.01 7.78
C HIS A 29 -1.27 5.85 6.83
N SER A 30 -0.36 4.88 6.68
CA SER A 30 -0.59 3.68 5.87
C SER A 30 -1.75 2.84 6.43
N ASN A 31 -1.86 2.72 7.75
CA ASN A 31 -2.99 2.04 8.40
C ASN A 31 -4.32 2.75 8.11
N ASP A 32 -4.38 4.08 8.22
CA ASP A 32 -5.59 4.85 7.90
C ASP A 32 -6.03 4.64 6.43
N GLN A 33 -5.07 4.58 5.50
CA GLN A 33 -5.35 4.30 4.10
C GLN A 33 -5.87 2.86 3.90
N HIS A 34 -5.28 1.87 4.56
CA HIS A 34 -5.76 0.49 4.51
C HIS A 34 -7.18 0.35 5.09
N ASP A 35 -7.49 1.04 6.18
CA ASP A 35 -8.84 1.05 6.76
C ASP A 35 -9.87 1.61 5.77
N ALA A 36 -9.50 2.65 5.02
CA ALA A 36 -10.35 3.20 3.96
C ALA A 36 -10.58 2.22 2.80
N VAL A 37 -9.57 1.44 2.41
CA VAL A 37 -9.71 0.36 1.40
C VAL A 37 -10.66 -0.72 1.91
N VAL A 38 -10.45 -1.21 3.13
CA VAL A 38 -11.29 -2.27 3.74
C VAL A 38 -12.72 -1.79 3.88
N ALA A 39 -12.95 -0.56 4.33
CA ALA A 39 -14.28 0.03 4.45
C ALA A 39 -15.01 0.06 3.08
N ALA A 40 -14.32 0.43 2.00
CA ALA A 40 -14.90 0.44 0.65
C ALA A 40 -15.24 -0.98 0.16
N ILE A 41 -14.40 -1.97 0.45
CA ILE A 41 -14.64 -3.38 0.12
C ILE A 41 -15.87 -3.90 0.87
N LEU A 42 -15.93 -3.69 2.18
CA LEU A 42 -17.05 -4.14 3.02
C LEU A 42 -18.37 -3.46 2.66
N ALA A 43 -18.31 -2.21 2.18
CA ALA A 43 -19.46 -1.49 1.64
C ALA A 43 -19.89 -1.94 0.23
N GLY A 44 -19.16 -2.87 -0.40
CA GLY A 44 -19.45 -3.32 -1.76
C GLY A 44 -19.21 -2.27 -2.83
N SER A 45 -18.26 -1.34 -2.62
CA SER A 45 -17.92 -0.26 -3.55
C SER A 45 -16.57 -0.53 -4.23
N PRO A 46 -16.53 -1.33 -5.32
CA PRO A 46 -15.29 -1.77 -5.93
C PRO A 46 -14.51 -0.61 -6.59
N GLU A 47 -15.18 0.39 -7.14
CA GLU A 47 -14.54 1.57 -7.74
C GLU A 47 -13.84 2.41 -6.68
N ARG A 48 -14.48 2.57 -5.51
CA ARG A 48 -13.89 3.28 -4.38
C ARG A 48 -12.69 2.52 -3.82
N ALA A 49 -12.83 1.21 -3.63
CA ALA A 49 -11.74 0.37 -3.15
C ALA A 49 -10.52 0.44 -4.08
N ARG A 50 -10.75 0.39 -5.40
CA ARG A 50 -9.71 0.55 -6.41
C ARG A 50 -9.04 1.92 -6.31
N ALA A 51 -9.81 3.00 -6.29
CA ALA A 51 -9.26 4.36 -6.26
C ALA A 51 -8.38 4.61 -5.03
N VAL A 52 -8.83 4.17 -3.84
CA VAL A 52 -8.05 4.32 -2.61
C VAL A 52 -6.76 3.48 -2.65
N MET A 53 -6.83 2.26 -3.19
CA MET A 53 -5.63 1.42 -3.31
C MET A 53 -4.61 1.98 -4.31
N GLU A 54 -5.08 2.53 -5.44
CA GLU A 54 -4.23 3.21 -6.41
C GLU A 54 -3.51 4.42 -5.78
N GLU A 55 -4.24 5.27 -5.05
CA GLU A 55 -3.65 6.40 -4.31
C GLU A 55 -2.60 5.94 -3.29
N HIS A 56 -2.88 4.87 -2.54
CA HIS A 56 -1.94 4.29 -1.59
C HIS A 56 -0.65 3.78 -2.26
N CYS A 57 -0.78 3.12 -3.42
CA CYS A 57 0.37 2.64 -4.19
C CYS A 57 1.22 3.80 -4.71
N ASP A 58 0.58 4.86 -5.22
CA ASP A 58 1.26 6.05 -5.73
C ASP A 58 2.02 6.78 -4.61
N ALA A 59 1.40 6.92 -3.43
CA ALA A 59 2.03 7.51 -2.25
C ALA A 59 3.25 6.68 -1.79
N THR A 60 3.12 5.36 -1.73
CA THR A 60 4.23 4.45 -1.38
C THR A 60 5.36 4.56 -2.42
N ALA A 61 5.03 4.56 -3.71
CA ALA A 61 6.02 4.69 -4.77
C ALA A 61 6.72 6.05 -4.73
N ALA A 62 6.02 7.13 -4.40
CA ALA A 62 6.61 8.46 -4.22
C ALA A 62 7.59 8.49 -3.03
N LEU A 63 7.23 7.86 -1.91
CA LEU A 63 8.11 7.72 -0.75
C LEU A 63 9.37 6.91 -1.08
N LEU A 64 9.22 5.76 -1.75
CA LEU A 64 10.34 4.93 -2.18
C LEU A 64 11.29 5.74 -3.08
N ARG A 65 10.76 6.41 -4.11
CA ARG A 65 11.56 7.28 -5.00
C ARG A 65 12.27 8.41 -4.25
N GLY A 66 11.64 9.01 -3.24
CA GLY A 66 12.24 10.08 -2.45
C GLY A 66 13.37 9.63 -1.53
N LEU A 67 13.47 8.32 -1.24
CA LEU A 67 14.46 7.77 -0.31
C LEU A 67 15.59 7.00 -1.02
N ILE A 68 15.30 6.33 -2.14
CA ILE A 68 16.28 5.53 -2.91
C ILE A 68 16.73 6.20 -4.21
N GLY A 69 16.11 7.34 -4.57
CA GLY A 69 16.42 8.12 -5.77
C GLY A 69 17.56 9.10 -5.58
#